data_AF-A0A7X5XYF4-F1
#
_entry.id   AF-A0A7X5XYF4-F1
#
_cell.length_a   1.000
_cell.length_b   1.000
_cell.length_c   1.000
_cell.angle_alpha   90.00
_cell.angle_beta   90.00
_cell.angle_gamma   90.00
#
_symmetry.space_group_name_H-M   'P 1'
#
loop_
_entity.id
_entity.type
_entity.pdbx_description
1 polymer ?
#
loop_
_entity_poly.entity_id
_entity_poly.type
_entity_poly.pdbx_seq_one_letter_code
_entity_poly.pdbx_strand_id
1 'polypeptide(L)'
;MIPRAQIIALTAAALSAVALPVALLRPSATPAVRAQHALPPLSAPDEPPLGHVFGRPLFTAPGGESETLPADAPQLTGIVGRLGSDAVALVRTAQGTSRSLAIGDSVDGWRLESLSIDAALFSRGGQRARVPLPAADPETMAQ
;
A
#
# COMPACT_ATOMS: atom_id res chain seq x y z
N MET A 1 -82.71 -6.87 49.09
CA MET A 1 -81.79 -6.78 50.25
C MET A 1 -80.43 -7.25 49.78
N ILE A 2 -79.38 -6.43 49.89
CA ILE A 2 -78.04 -6.86 49.46
C ILE A 2 -77.55 -7.93 50.44
N PRO A 3 -77.14 -9.12 49.98
CA PRO A 3 -76.63 -10.16 50.86
C PRO A 3 -75.35 -9.68 51.57
N ARG A 4 -75.19 -10.05 52.85
CA ARG A 4 -74.04 -9.65 53.66
C ARG A 4 -72.69 -9.95 52.99
N ALA A 5 -72.59 -11.07 52.28
CA ALA A 5 -71.41 -11.44 51.51
C ALA A 5 -71.05 -10.42 50.42
N GLN A 6 -72.05 -9.84 49.75
CA GLN A 6 -71.83 -8.83 48.71
C GLN A 6 -71.39 -7.49 49.32
N ILE A 7 -71.91 -7.13 50.49
CA ILE A 7 -71.44 -5.95 51.24
C ILE A 7 -69.96 -6.12 51.62
N ILE A 8 -69.58 -7.29 52.15
CA ILE A 8 -68.18 -7.58 52.51
C ILE A 8 -67.27 -7.49 51.28
N ALA A 9 -67.66 -8.12 50.16
CA ALA A 9 -66.88 -8.08 48.93
C ALA A 9 -66.69 -6.64 48.40
N LEU A 10 -67.75 -5.82 48.41
CA LEU A 10 -67.67 -4.40 48.02
C LEU A 10 -66.76 -3.60 48.94
N THR A 11 -66.85 -3.80 50.26
CA THR A 11 -65.98 -3.11 51.22
C THR A 11 -64.51 -3.50 51.07
N ALA A 12 -64.22 -4.78 50.84
CA ALA A 12 -62.87 -5.26 50.59
C ALA A 12 -62.30 -4.69 49.28
N ALA A 13 -63.08 -4.70 48.20
CA ALA A 13 -62.69 -4.12 46.92
C ALA A 13 -62.41 -2.62 47.04
N ALA A 14 -63.26 -1.86 47.74
CA ALA A 14 -63.07 -0.44 47.97
C ALA A 14 -61.81 -0.16 48.80
N LEU A 15 -61.54 -0.96 49.85
CA LEU A 15 -60.32 -0.83 50.65
C LEU A 15 -59.07 -1.14 49.83
N SER A 16 -59.07 -2.22 49.05
CA SER A 16 -57.93 -2.57 48.19
C SER A 16 -57.67 -1.52 47.11
N ALA A 17 -58.72 -0.96 46.51
CA ALA A 17 -58.60 0.08 45.48
C ALA A 17 -57.92 1.36 45.99
N VAL A 18 -58.00 1.65 47.29
CA VAL A 18 -57.34 2.80 47.91
C VAL A 18 -55.99 2.42 48.52
N ALA A 19 -55.91 1.29 49.21
CA ALA A 19 -54.70 0.88 49.93
C ALA A 19 -53.53 0.57 48.98
N LEU A 20 -53.81 -0.05 47.83
CA LEU A 20 -52.78 -0.44 46.86
C LEU A 20 -52.04 0.77 46.24
N PRO A 21 -52.73 1.79 45.68
CA PRO A 21 -52.04 2.95 45.12
C PRO A 21 -51.30 3.74 46.20
N VAL A 22 -51.84 3.87 47.42
CA VAL A 22 -51.16 4.52 48.54
C VAL A 22 -49.87 3.78 48.93
N ALA A 23 -49.88 2.44 48.91
CA ALA A 23 -48.68 1.65 49.16
C ALA A 23 -47.64 1.82 48.05
N LEU A 24 -48.07 1.86 46.77
CA LEU A 24 -47.19 2.03 45.61
C LEU A 24 -46.61 3.45 45.49
N LEU A 25 -47.31 4.46 46.01
CA LEU A 25 -46.83 5.84 46.09
C LEU A 25 -45.72 6.04 47.13
N ARG A 26 -45.42 5.05 47.97
CA ARG A 26 -44.31 5.16 48.93
C ARG A 26 -42.98 5.10 48.18
N PRO A 27 -42.06 6.06 48.40
CA PRO A 27 -40.77 6.06 47.74
C PRO A 27 -40.02 4.77 48.08
N SER A 28 -39.72 3.98 47.04
CA SER A 28 -38.87 2.80 47.18
C SER A 28 -37.46 3.28 47.53
N ALA A 29 -36.81 2.61 48.48
CA ALA A 29 -35.42 2.89 48.81
C ALA A 29 -34.58 2.76 47.54
N THR A 30 -33.93 3.85 47.12
CA THR A 30 -33.04 3.85 45.97
C THR A 30 -31.93 2.83 46.23
N PRO A 31 -31.72 1.84 45.34
CA PRO A 31 -30.62 0.91 45.51
C PRO A 31 -29.31 1.71 45.53
N ALA A 32 -28.52 1.54 46.60
CA ALA A 32 -27.23 2.19 46.71
C ALA A 32 -26.33 1.72 45.56
N VAL A 33 -25.95 2.63 44.67
CA VAL A 33 -24.98 2.35 43.62
C VAL A 33 -23.67 2.00 44.30
N ARG A 34 -23.23 0.74 44.17
CA ARG A 34 -21.94 0.30 44.70
C ARG A 34 -20.85 1.07 43.97
N ALA A 35 -20.07 1.87 44.71
CA ALA A 35 -18.92 2.57 44.15
C ALA A 35 -17.99 1.53 43.50
N GLN A 36 -17.89 1.57 42.17
CA GLN A 36 -16.96 0.74 41.43
C GLN A 36 -15.55 1.25 41.73
N HIS A 37 -14.64 0.36 42.12
CA HIS A 37 -13.24 0.74 42.34
C HIS A 37 -12.65 1.19 41.00
N ALA A 38 -12.13 2.41 40.95
CA ALA A 38 -11.46 2.93 39.76
C ALA A 38 -10.17 2.12 39.51
N LEU A 39 -10.07 1.52 38.32
CA LEU A 39 -8.84 0.86 37.89
C LEU A 39 -7.77 1.90 37.55
N PRO A 40 -6.49 1.64 37.83
CA PRO A 40 -5.40 2.54 37.45
C PRO A 40 -5.28 2.62 35.91
N PRO A 41 -4.80 3.76 35.38
CA PRO A 41 -4.63 3.95 33.94
C PRO A 41 -3.53 3.02 33.40
N LEU A 42 -3.70 2.58 32.15
CA LEU A 42 -2.70 1.82 31.41
C LEU A 42 -1.55 2.76 31.01
N SER A 43 -0.32 2.40 31.36
CA SER A 43 0.89 3.12 30.94
C SER A 43 1.55 2.44 29.75
N ALA A 44 1.95 3.22 28.75
CA ALA A 44 2.75 2.75 27.62
C ALA A 44 4.25 2.67 28.00
N PRO A 45 5.01 1.72 27.44
CA PRO A 45 6.46 1.70 27.59
C PRO A 45 7.11 2.88 26.86
N ASP A 46 8.30 3.27 27.33
CA ASP A 46 9.10 4.35 26.73
C ASP A 46 9.49 4.00 25.28
N GLU A 47 9.36 4.98 24.38
CA GLU A 47 9.61 4.78 22.96
C GLU A 47 11.12 4.69 22.68
N PRO A 48 11.60 3.62 22.01
CA PRO A 48 13.02 3.48 21.71
C PRO A 48 13.50 4.55 20.71
N PRO A 49 14.75 5.02 20.81
CA PRO A 49 15.27 6.07 19.95
C PRO A 49 15.39 5.59 18.48
N LEU A 50 14.56 6.14 17.59
CA LEU A 50 14.47 5.78 16.16
C LEU A 50 15.62 6.31 15.28
N GLY A 51 16.59 7.04 15.86
CA GLY A 51 17.63 7.75 15.09
C GLY A 51 18.45 6.85 14.14
N HIS A 52 18.67 5.60 14.54
CA HIS A 52 19.45 4.65 13.74
C HIS A 52 18.66 4.07 12.54
N VAL A 53 17.33 4.18 12.53
CA VAL A 53 16.46 3.63 11.49
C VAL A 53 16.43 4.55 10.26
N PHE A 54 16.46 5.87 10.48
CA PHE A 54 16.42 6.86 9.40
C PHE A 54 17.74 7.01 8.63
N GLY A 55 18.86 6.53 9.18
CA GLY A 55 20.16 6.57 8.51
C GLY A 55 20.38 5.45 7.50
N ARG A 56 19.48 4.46 7.45
CA ARG A 56 19.64 3.31 6.56
C ARG A 56 19.09 3.63 5.17
N PRO A 57 19.88 3.45 4.09
CA PRO A 57 19.36 3.60 2.73
C PRO A 57 18.24 2.59 2.49
N LEU A 58 17.05 3.09 2.17
CA LEU A 58 15.86 2.28 1.89
C LEU A 58 15.93 1.59 0.53
N PHE A 59 16.69 2.19 -0.37
CA PHE A 59 16.92 1.69 -1.71
C PHE A 59 18.42 1.60 -1.93
N THR A 60 18.85 0.49 -2.51
CA THR A 60 20.18 0.47 -3.15
C THR A 60 20.13 1.55 -4.23
N ALA A 61 21.18 2.37 -4.37
CA ALA A 61 21.32 3.22 -5.56
C ALA A 61 21.09 2.32 -6.77
N PRO A 62 20.51 2.79 -7.90
CA PRO A 62 20.45 1.98 -9.10
C PRO A 62 21.88 1.64 -9.50
N GLY A 63 22.39 0.56 -8.91
CA GLY A 63 23.49 -0.21 -9.40
C GLY A 63 22.89 -0.70 -10.68
N GLY A 64 23.20 0.02 -11.76
CA GLY A 64 23.29 -0.62 -13.04
C GLY A 64 23.98 -1.92 -12.73
N GLU A 65 23.28 -3.02 -12.96
CA GLU A 65 23.89 -4.27 -13.33
C GLU A 65 24.63 -3.95 -14.65
N SER A 66 25.65 -3.12 -14.55
CA SER A 66 26.74 -2.92 -15.47
C SER A 66 27.58 -4.17 -15.28
N GLU A 67 26.96 -5.31 -15.56
CA GLU A 67 27.67 -6.41 -16.17
C GLU A 67 28.50 -5.74 -17.27
N THR A 68 29.81 -5.75 -17.06
CA THR A 68 30.75 -4.88 -17.74
C THR A 68 30.46 -4.97 -19.23
N LEU A 69 29.87 -3.89 -19.78
CA LEU A 69 29.30 -3.99 -21.11
C LEU A 69 30.46 -4.33 -22.06
N PRO A 70 30.34 -5.39 -22.87
CA PRO A 70 31.37 -5.72 -23.83
C PRO A 70 31.71 -4.48 -24.66
N ALA A 71 33.00 -4.18 -24.84
CA ALA A 71 33.44 -2.96 -25.52
C ALA A 71 32.96 -2.88 -26.99
N ASP A 72 32.54 -4.01 -27.53
CA ASP A 72 32.02 -4.21 -28.87
C ASP A 72 30.50 -4.41 -28.92
N ALA A 73 29.79 -4.18 -27.81
CA ALA A 73 28.32 -4.15 -27.80
C ALA A 73 27.81 -2.90 -28.53
N PRO A 74 26.67 -2.99 -29.24
CA PRO A 74 26.07 -1.82 -29.89
C PRO A 74 25.66 -0.77 -28.85
N GLN A 75 25.82 0.52 -29.19
CA GLN A 75 25.37 1.59 -28.30
C GLN A 75 23.90 1.91 -28.57
N LEU A 76 23.06 1.87 -27.54
CA LEU A 76 21.66 2.26 -27.65
C LEU A 76 21.55 3.78 -27.62
N THR A 77 20.98 4.39 -28.66
CA THR A 77 20.81 5.85 -28.75
C THR A 77 19.35 6.28 -28.55
N GLY A 78 18.39 5.37 -28.76
CA GLY A 78 16.98 5.68 -28.63
C GLY A 78 16.09 4.47 -28.76
N ILE A 79 14.84 4.64 -28.37
CA ILE A 79 13.77 3.66 -28.53
C ILE A 79 12.58 4.40 -29.14
N VAL A 80 12.01 3.87 -30.22
CA VAL A 80 10.89 4.49 -30.93
C VAL A 80 9.77 3.47 -31.08
N GLY A 81 8.51 3.90 -30.96
CA GLY A 81 7.32 3.05 -31.10
C GLY A 81 6.78 2.54 -29.77
N ARG A 82 5.85 1.58 -29.83
CA ARG A 82 5.19 1.00 -28.65
C ARG A 82 5.82 -0.33 -28.27
N LEU A 83 6.33 -0.42 -27.04
CA LEU A 83 6.86 -1.66 -26.48
C LEU A 83 5.82 -2.78 -26.57
N GLY A 84 6.25 -3.94 -27.06
CA GLY A 84 5.40 -5.12 -27.26
C GLY A 84 4.54 -5.10 -28.54
N SER A 85 4.61 -4.06 -29.37
CA SER A 85 3.90 -4.00 -30.65
C SER A 85 4.84 -3.68 -31.81
N ASP A 86 5.33 -2.45 -31.90
CA ASP A 86 6.10 -1.91 -33.03
C ASP A 86 7.36 -1.14 -32.58
N ALA A 87 7.85 -1.41 -31.37
CA ALA A 87 9.06 -0.79 -30.85
C ALA A 87 10.32 -1.21 -31.63
N VAL A 88 11.15 -0.23 -31.95
CA VAL A 88 12.46 -0.39 -32.58
C VAL A 88 13.54 0.31 -31.75
N ALA A 89 14.70 -0.34 -31.66
CA ALA A 89 15.89 0.24 -31.06
C ALA A 89 16.66 1.05 -32.10
N LEU A 90 17.00 2.30 -31.76
CA LEU A 90 18.01 3.05 -32.48
C LEU A 90 19.36 2.74 -31.86
N VAL A 91 20.26 2.17 -32.65
CA VAL A 91 21.60 1.80 -32.22
C VAL A 91 22.65 2.51 -33.04
N ARG A 92 23.77 2.85 -32.40
CA ARG A 92 25.00 3.29 -33.07
C ARG A 92 25.96 2.11 -33.13
N THR A 93 26.40 1.79 -34.34
CA THR A 93 27.36 0.72 -34.61
C THR A 93 28.79 1.14 -34.28
N ALA A 94 29.73 0.19 -34.23
CA ALA A 94 31.14 0.48 -33.98
C ALA A 94 31.77 1.43 -35.03
N GLN A 95 31.21 1.44 -36.25
CA GLN A 95 31.63 2.33 -37.34
C GLN A 95 30.97 3.73 -37.25
N GLY A 96 30.22 4.01 -36.17
CA GLY A 96 29.61 5.31 -35.90
C GLY A 96 28.28 5.57 -36.61
N THR A 97 27.78 4.62 -37.40
CA THR A 97 26.51 4.76 -38.14
C THR A 97 25.32 4.43 -37.26
N SER A 98 24.22 5.16 -37.40
CA SER A 98 22.96 4.88 -36.69
C SER A 98 22.07 3.95 -37.51
N ARG A 99 21.48 2.93 -36.87
CA ARG A 99 20.55 1.99 -37.49
C ARG A 99 19.36 1.72 -36.58
N SER A 100 18.19 1.50 -37.18
CA SER A 100 16.99 1.01 -36.50
C SER A 100 16.95 -0.52 -36.54
N LEU A 101 16.67 -1.15 -35.40
CA LEU A 101 16.57 -2.60 -35.24
C LEU A 101 15.24 -2.98 -34.57
N ALA A 102 14.52 -3.92 -35.16
CA ALA A 102 13.40 -4.59 -34.50
C ALA A 102 13.88 -5.80 -33.70
N ILE A 103 13.04 -6.29 -32.77
CA ILE A 103 13.34 -7.52 -32.04
C ILE A 103 13.56 -8.66 -33.02
N GLY A 104 14.69 -9.36 -32.88
CA GLY A 104 15.12 -10.42 -33.78
C GLY A 104 16.14 -9.99 -34.83
N ASP A 105 16.27 -8.70 -35.11
CA ASP A 105 17.29 -8.17 -36.02
C ASP A 105 18.70 -8.29 -35.41
N SER A 106 19.71 -8.25 -36.27
CA SER A 106 21.11 -8.35 -35.85
C SER A 106 21.98 -7.24 -36.45
N VAL A 107 22.99 -6.81 -35.68
CA VAL A 107 23.99 -5.82 -36.07
C VAL A 107 25.35 -6.20 -35.49
N ASP A 108 26.42 -6.13 -36.29
CA ASP A 108 27.78 -6.47 -35.84
C ASP A 108 27.90 -7.82 -35.10
N GLY A 109 27.05 -8.79 -35.47
CA GLY A 109 26.96 -10.12 -34.85
C GLY A 109 26.12 -10.20 -33.57
N TRP A 110 25.65 -9.07 -33.04
CA TRP A 110 24.72 -8.99 -31.92
C TRP A 110 23.28 -9.01 -32.39
N ARG A 111 22.45 -9.89 -31.81
CA ARG A 111 21.02 -9.97 -32.06
C ARG A 111 20.25 -9.24 -30.97
N LEU A 112 19.27 -8.43 -31.34
CA LEU A 112 18.35 -7.82 -30.39
C LEU A 112 17.32 -8.88 -29.91
N GLU A 113 17.39 -9.27 -28.64
CA GLU A 113 16.50 -10.28 -28.05
C GLU A 113 15.24 -9.65 -27.45
N SER A 114 15.40 -8.56 -26.71
CA SER A 114 14.29 -7.90 -26.04
C SER A 114 14.55 -6.42 -25.84
N LEU A 115 13.47 -5.67 -25.62
CA LEU A 115 13.51 -4.22 -25.51
C LEU A 115 12.69 -3.80 -24.29
N SER A 116 13.30 -2.97 -23.45
CA SER A 116 12.75 -2.44 -22.19
C SER A 116 12.59 -0.92 -22.31
N ILE A 117 11.97 -0.27 -21.33
CA ILE A 117 11.79 1.20 -21.34
C ILE A 117 13.14 1.95 -21.33
N ASP A 118 14.12 1.39 -20.65
CA ASP A 118 15.40 2.02 -20.33
C ASP A 118 16.61 1.30 -20.92
N ALA A 119 16.43 0.17 -21.60
CA ALA A 119 17.52 -0.68 -22.07
C ALA A 119 17.10 -1.63 -23.20
N ALA A 120 18.09 -2.10 -23.95
CA ALA A 120 17.95 -3.17 -24.93
C ALA A 120 18.84 -4.35 -24.54
N LEU A 121 18.33 -5.58 -24.70
CA LEU A 121 19.08 -6.80 -24.46
C LEU A 121 19.59 -7.37 -25.78
N PHE A 122 20.90 -7.45 -25.91
CA PHE A 122 21.57 -8.04 -27.06
C PHE A 122 22.19 -9.40 -26.70
N SER A 123 22.22 -10.32 -27.66
CA SER A 123 22.93 -11.59 -27.51
C SER A 123 23.88 -11.87 -28.67
N ARG A 124 25.02 -12.50 -28.36
CA ARG A 124 26.00 -12.96 -29.34
C ARG A 124 26.73 -14.18 -28.83
N GLY A 125 26.58 -15.32 -29.51
CA GLY A 125 27.38 -16.53 -29.24
C GLY A 125 27.37 -17.01 -27.78
N GLY A 126 26.26 -16.82 -27.06
CA GLY A 126 26.12 -17.18 -25.65
C GLY A 126 26.41 -16.06 -24.65
N GLN A 127 26.96 -14.92 -25.10
CA GLN A 127 27.06 -13.70 -24.30
C GLN A 127 25.75 -12.89 -24.41
N ARG A 128 25.34 -12.28 -23.30
CA ARG A 128 24.23 -11.33 -23.24
C ARG A 128 24.74 -10.00 -22.71
N ALA A 129 24.23 -8.92 -23.28
CA ALA A 129 24.62 -7.56 -22.92
C ALA A 129 23.36 -6.70 -22.81
N ARG A 130 23.06 -6.20 -21.61
CA ARG A 130 21.98 -5.23 -21.38
C ARG A 130 22.56 -3.83 -21.56
N VAL A 131 22.24 -3.21 -22.70
CA VAL A 131 22.72 -1.87 -23.05
C VAL A 131 21.70 -0.84 -22.55
N PRO A 132 22.03 0.00 -21.55
CA PRO A 132 21.12 1.04 -21.08
C PRO A 132 21.02 2.17 -22.10
N LEU A 133 19.86 2.82 -22.12
CA LEU A 133 19.69 4.09 -22.80
C LEU A 133 20.47 5.17 -22.01
N PRO A 134 21.31 5.99 -22.67
CA PRO A 134 21.98 7.08 -22.00
C PRO A 134 20.94 8.00 -21.37
N ALA A 135 21.11 8.28 -20.07
CA ALA A 135 20.29 9.28 -19.38
C ALA A 135 20.48 10.62 -20.11
N ALA A 136 19.39 11.31 -20.41
CA ALA A 136 19.48 12.67 -20.93
C ALA A 136 20.20 13.53 -19.88
N ASP A 137 21.33 14.13 -20.26
CA ASP A 137 22.05 15.04 -19.37
C ASP A 137 21.13 16.22 -19.01
N PRO A 138 20.89 16.49 -17.70
CA PRO A 138 19.99 17.54 -17.25
C PRO A 138 20.43 18.96 -17.64
N GLU A 139 21.66 19.13 -18.16
CA GLU A 139 22.22 20.43 -18.54
C GLU A 139 21.58 21.06 -19.78
N THR A 140 20.93 20.26 -20.65
CA THR A 140 20.32 20.79 -21.89
C THR A 140 18.96 21.48 -21.66
N MET A 141 18.38 21.40 -20.46
CA MET A 141 17.06 22.00 -20.15
C MET A 141 17.12 23.43 -19.59
N ALA A 142 18.31 24.04 -19.46
CA ALA A 142 18.49 25.35 -18.83
C ALA A 142 18.90 26.49 -19.78
N GLN A 143 18.68 26.36 -21.09
CA GLN A 143 18.91 27.44 -22.07
C GLN A 143 17.62 27.93 -22.72
#